data_AF-A0A8J6CED1-F1
#
_entry.id   AF-A0A8J6CED1-F1
#
_cell.length_a   1.000
_cell.length_b   1.000
_cell.length_c   1.000
_cell.angle_alpha   90.00
_cell.angle_beta   90.00
_cell.angle_gamma   90.00
#
_symmetry.space_group_name_H-M   'P 1'
#
loop_
_entity.id
_entity.type
_entity.pdbx_description
1 polymer ?
#
loop_
_entity_poly.entity_id
_entity_poly.type
_entity_poly.pdbx_seq_one_letter_code
_entity_poly.pdbx_strand_id
1 'polypeptide(L)'
;MPAVLTVLACAGIDAPAVAACLNAARRAFDGDAQRRARAVPTHGGARVHAYSPVVADACSVRTTIDVTYAVSKGVQGRADPAVELDFCLIARQLSALRARPLLFWNGSKPNLQAWRSALIRHDGASRGGKAHGMLRGLRKASDAALRLGFGGPGPRAAWRPFGTCAVVGGAPSLAAARNGAQIDAHDAVFRFNDHPAGGPYARAVGNRTTLRVLNALYAAADPPAAVGGRTRGEGEARVLQTCQSGRRIGAAIERAAADGHARRHLIEPEVYRAFYEHFGSGGLTGAIAVWFALAACSSVTLYGFSSPCELGAKYTHYHSAINNMERVQVNTVKVALWTHALRCAGLVRWAGPRGGDHWCAAPAEAADT
;
A
#
# COMPACT_ATOMS: atom_id res chain seq x y z
N MET A 1 6.26 -45.63 -0.84
CA MET A 1 5.95 -44.38 -0.11
C MET A 1 7.27 -43.71 0.24
N PRO A 2 7.43 -42.42 -0.09
CA PRO A 2 7.06 -41.40 0.88
C PRO A 2 6.21 -40.30 0.26
N ALA A 3 4.96 -40.22 0.71
CA ALA A 3 3.97 -39.19 0.40
C ALA A 3 3.89 -38.12 1.51
N VAL A 4 5.03 -37.69 2.07
CA VAL A 4 5.03 -36.90 3.33
C VAL A 4 5.74 -35.54 3.24
N LEU A 5 6.18 -35.06 2.07
CA LEU A 5 7.01 -33.84 2.03
C LEU A 5 6.63 -32.76 1.01
N THR A 6 5.38 -32.73 0.52
CA THR A 6 4.93 -31.68 -0.42
C THR A 6 3.64 -30.95 0.00
N VAL A 7 3.35 -30.93 1.30
CA VAL A 7 2.30 -30.07 1.88
C VAL A 7 2.93 -29.17 2.94
N LEU A 8 3.85 -28.31 2.51
CA LEU A 8 3.98 -27.00 3.15
C LEU A 8 2.72 -26.23 2.74
N ALA A 9 1.63 -26.48 3.47
CA ALA A 9 0.35 -25.83 3.29
C ALA A 9 0.55 -24.31 3.16
N CYS A 10 -0.24 -23.68 2.31
CA CYS A 10 -0.18 -22.27 1.92
C CYS A 10 -0.53 -21.32 3.07
N ALA A 11 0.15 -21.45 4.22
CA ALA A 11 -0.18 -20.86 5.51
C ALA A 11 -1.60 -21.19 6.03
N GLY A 12 -2.24 -22.25 5.53
CA GLY A 12 -3.65 -22.56 5.85
C GLY A 12 -4.67 -21.70 5.09
N ILE A 13 -4.26 -21.04 4.00
CA ILE A 13 -5.16 -20.26 3.13
C ILE A 13 -5.91 -21.22 2.20
N ASP A 14 -7.24 -21.17 2.26
CA ASP A 14 -8.17 -21.94 1.42
C ASP A 14 -8.58 -21.10 0.20
N ALA A 15 -8.03 -21.42 -0.99
CA ALA A 15 -8.30 -20.70 -2.23
C ALA A 15 -9.80 -20.70 -2.62
N PRO A 16 -10.54 -21.83 -2.56
CA PRO A 16 -12.00 -21.83 -2.67
C PRO A 16 -12.71 -20.86 -1.71
N ALA A 17 -12.34 -20.82 -0.43
CA ALA A 17 -12.94 -19.89 0.54
C ALA A 17 -12.65 -18.43 0.18
N VAL A 18 -11.42 -18.14 -0.27
CA VAL A 18 -11.05 -16.82 -0.78
C VAL A 18 -11.89 -16.45 -2.00
N ALA A 19 -12.05 -17.35 -2.97
CA ALA A 19 -12.88 -17.12 -4.15
C ALA A 19 -14.36 -16.90 -3.80
N ALA A 20 -14.89 -17.62 -2.81
CA ALA A 20 -16.24 -17.42 -2.29
C ALA A 20 -16.40 -16.03 -1.64
N CYS A 21 -15.42 -15.57 -0.86
CA CYS A 21 -15.37 -14.23 -0.28
C CYS A 21 -15.33 -13.14 -1.37
N LEU A 22 -14.47 -13.30 -2.38
CA LEU A 22 -14.39 -12.38 -3.54
C LEU A 22 -15.72 -12.33 -4.31
N ASN A 23 -16.36 -13.48 -4.52
CA ASN A 23 -17.68 -13.57 -5.16
C ASN A 23 -18.79 -12.92 -4.33
N ALA A 24 -18.72 -12.96 -3.00
CA ALA A 24 -19.68 -12.26 -2.15
C ALA A 24 -19.55 -10.74 -2.29
N ALA A 25 -18.32 -10.22 -2.33
CA ALA A 25 -18.05 -8.81 -2.55
C ALA A 25 -18.51 -8.34 -3.94
N ARG A 26 -18.33 -9.18 -4.97
CA ARG A 26 -18.89 -8.94 -6.30
C ARG A 26 -20.39 -8.70 -6.26
N ARG A 27 -21.15 -9.61 -5.64
CA ARG A 27 -22.61 -9.50 -5.55
C ARG A 27 -23.04 -8.23 -4.82
N ALA A 28 -22.32 -7.86 -3.75
CA ALA A 28 -22.58 -6.63 -3.01
C ALA A 28 -22.33 -5.38 -3.87
N PHE A 29 -21.24 -5.37 -4.66
CA PHE A 29 -20.91 -4.29 -5.58
C PHE A 29 -21.92 -4.17 -6.71
N ASP A 30 -22.27 -5.26 -7.39
CA ASP A 30 -23.25 -5.27 -8.47
C ASP A 30 -24.61 -4.73 -7.98
N GLY A 31 -25.02 -5.13 -6.77
CA GLY A 31 -26.22 -4.60 -6.12
C GLY A 31 -26.15 -3.09 -5.83
N ASP A 32 -25.00 -2.58 -5.38
CA ASP A 32 -24.81 -1.14 -5.14
C ASP A 32 -24.76 -0.32 -6.43
N ALA A 33 -24.04 -0.82 -7.44
CA ALA A 33 -23.98 -0.22 -8.77
C ALA A 33 -25.38 -0.14 -9.40
N GLN A 34 -26.19 -1.19 -9.28
CA GLN A 34 -27.60 -1.18 -9.72
C GLN A 34 -28.45 -0.16 -8.96
N ARG A 35 -28.27 0.00 -7.64
CA ARG A 35 -28.97 1.04 -6.85
C ARG A 35 -28.58 2.45 -7.29
N ARG A 36 -27.28 2.73 -7.45
CA ARG A 36 -26.79 4.05 -7.87
C ARG A 36 -27.17 4.39 -9.31
N ALA A 37 -27.16 3.42 -10.21
CA ALA A 37 -27.63 3.59 -11.58
C ALA A 37 -29.12 3.97 -11.67
N ARG A 38 -29.93 3.55 -10.69
CA ARG A 38 -31.34 3.96 -10.57
C ARG A 38 -31.52 5.35 -9.94
N ALA A 39 -30.50 5.88 -9.26
CA ALA A 39 -30.58 7.09 -8.45
C ALA A 39 -30.04 8.37 -9.11
N VAL A 40 -29.22 8.29 -10.17
CA VAL A 40 -28.62 9.48 -10.83
C VAL A 40 -28.55 9.31 -12.35
N PRO A 41 -29.21 10.16 -13.16
CA PRO A 41 -28.93 10.28 -14.58
C PRO A 41 -27.69 11.15 -14.82
N THR A 42 -26.82 10.68 -15.72
CA THR A 42 -25.88 11.49 -16.52
C THR A 42 -24.96 12.46 -15.76
N HIS A 43 -23.73 12.05 -15.41
CA HIS A 43 -22.47 12.78 -15.63
C HIS A 43 -21.28 12.01 -15.01
N GLY A 44 -20.21 11.80 -15.78
CA GLY A 44 -18.84 11.55 -15.28
C GLY A 44 -18.49 10.27 -14.51
N GLY A 45 -19.42 9.32 -14.33
CA GLY A 45 -19.17 8.12 -13.50
C GLY A 45 -18.36 7.01 -14.18
N ALA A 46 -17.45 6.36 -13.44
CA ALA A 46 -16.89 5.07 -13.85
C ALA A 46 -17.87 3.94 -13.58
N ARG A 47 -18.07 3.05 -14.57
CA ARG A 47 -18.77 1.77 -14.45
C ARG A 47 -17.74 0.65 -14.32
N VAL A 48 -17.44 0.28 -13.09
CA VAL A 48 -16.69 -0.94 -12.83
C VAL A 48 -17.63 -2.13 -13.07
N HIS A 49 -17.21 -3.10 -13.86
CA HIS A 49 -17.91 -4.36 -14.10
C HIS A 49 -17.26 -5.51 -13.31
N ALA A 50 -18.09 -6.51 -13.04
CA ALA A 50 -17.95 -7.51 -12.00
C ALA A 50 -16.61 -8.27 -11.96
N TYR A 51 -16.23 -8.65 -10.74
CA TYR A 51 -15.10 -9.50 -10.38
C TYR A 51 -15.39 -10.94 -10.84
N SER A 52 -14.53 -11.59 -11.62
CA SER A 52 -14.68 -13.05 -11.82
C SER A 52 -13.48 -13.77 -11.22
N PRO A 53 -13.52 -14.13 -9.93
CA PRO A 53 -12.46 -14.92 -9.35
C PRO A 53 -12.47 -16.32 -9.96
N VAL A 54 -11.33 -16.70 -10.51
CA VAL A 54 -11.04 -18.04 -11.03
C VAL A 54 -10.01 -18.66 -10.09
N VAL A 55 -10.39 -19.77 -9.46
CA VAL A 55 -9.43 -20.59 -8.72
C VAL A 55 -8.58 -21.31 -9.76
N ALA A 56 -7.29 -20.95 -9.83
CA ALA A 56 -6.37 -21.54 -10.80
C ALA A 56 -5.83 -22.89 -10.30
N ASP A 57 -5.56 -22.98 -9.00
CA ASP A 57 -5.13 -24.20 -8.32
C ASP A 57 -5.44 -24.11 -6.81
N ALA A 58 -4.94 -25.06 -6.02
CA ALA A 58 -5.18 -25.14 -4.57
C ALA A 58 -4.69 -23.90 -3.79
N CYS A 59 -3.79 -23.08 -4.35
CA CYS A 59 -3.20 -21.93 -3.66
C CYS A 59 -3.15 -20.65 -4.48
N SER A 60 -3.70 -20.64 -5.69
CA SER A 60 -3.76 -19.48 -6.57
C SER A 60 -5.20 -19.12 -6.92
N VAL A 61 -5.55 -17.85 -6.68
CA VAL A 61 -6.80 -17.26 -7.15
C VAL A 61 -6.46 -16.09 -8.06
N ARG A 62 -6.93 -16.17 -9.31
CA ARG A 62 -6.87 -15.06 -10.25
C ARG A 62 -8.19 -14.30 -10.17
N THR A 63 -8.15 -12.99 -9.94
CA THR A 63 -9.34 -12.14 -10.02
C THR A 63 -9.10 -11.00 -11.00
N THR A 64 -10.00 -10.86 -11.95
CA THR A 64 -9.99 -9.75 -12.92
C THR A 64 -11.15 -8.82 -12.59
N ILE A 65 -10.91 -7.51 -12.70
CA ILE A 65 -12.00 -6.53 -12.82
C ILE A 65 -11.90 -5.91 -14.19
N ASP A 66 -13.05 -5.80 -14.85
CA ASP A 66 -13.19 -4.96 -16.03
C ASP A 66 -13.66 -3.58 -15.56
N VAL A 67 -12.81 -2.56 -15.69
CA VAL A 67 -13.16 -1.17 -15.33
C VAL A 67 -13.46 -0.39 -16.61
N THR A 68 -14.72 -0.03 -16.81
CA THR A 68 -15.09 0.96 -17.82
C THR A 68 -15.24 2.31 -17.13
N TYR A 69 -14.57 3.35 -17.60
CA TYR A 69 -14.71 4.69 -17.02
C TYR A 69 -14.96 5.76 -18.07
N ALA A 70 -15.85 6.69 -17.74
CA ALA A 70 -16.02 7.91 -18.52
C ALA A 70 -14.87 8.86 -18.17
N VAL A 71 -14.05 9.24 -19.14
CA VAL A 71 -13.13 10.38 -18.97
C VAL A 71 -13.86 11.68 -19.31
N SER A 72 -13.38 12.80 -18.76
CA SER A 72 -13.98 14.14 -18.76
C SER A 72 -14.23 14.79 -20.14
N LYS A 73 -14.24 14.01 -21.24
CA LYS A 73 -14.48 14.45 -22.62
C LYS A 73 -15.37 13.48 -23.42
N GLY A 74 -16.18 12.64 -22.76
CA GLY A 74 -17.09 11.71 -23.44
C GLY A 74 -16.41 10.49 -24.08
N VAL A 75 -15.09 10.33 -23.93
CA VAL A 75 -14.37 9.12 -24.34
C VAL A 75 -14.60 8.04 -23.26
N GLN A 76 -15.01 6.85 -23.67
CA GLN A 76 -15.02 5.67 -22.79
C GLN A 76 -13.62 5.05 -22.81
N GLY A 77 -12.96 5.00 -21.65
CA GLY A 77 -11.77 4.19 -21.46
C GLY A 77 -12.17 2.84 -20.88
N ARG A 78 -11.65 1.74 -21.43
CA ARG A 78 -11.70 0.41 -20.82
C ARG A 78 -10.30 0.07 -20.31
N ALA A 79 -10.23 -0.32 -19.05
CA ALA A 79 -9.04 -0.92 -18.47
C ALA A 79 -9.46 -2.19 -17.76
N ASP A 80 -8.73 -3.28 -17.95
CA ASP A 80 -9.02 -4.56 -17.30
C ASP A 80 -7.93 -4.84 -16.26
N PRO A 81 -7.89 -4.13 -15.11
CA PRO A 81 -6.92 -4.40 -14.07
C PRO A 81 -7.11 -5.83 -13.54
N ALA A 82 -6.20 -6.71 -13.92
CA ALA A 82 -6.08 -8.05 -13.36
C ALA A 82 -5.21 -8.04 -12.10
N VAL A 83 -5.65 -8.79 -11.09
CA VAL A 83 -4.83 -9.13 -9.92
C VAL A 83 -4.82 -10.66 -9.81
N GLU A 84 -3.64 -11.24 -9.98
CA GLU A 84 -3.41 -12.66 -9.76
C GLU A 84 -2.71 -12.84 -8.42
N LEU A 85 -3.27 -13.70 -7.57
CA LEU A 85 -2.77 -13.92 -6.22
C LEU A 85 -2.44 -15.38 -6.05
N ASP A 86 -1.15 -15.66 -6.15
CA ASP A 86 -0.55 -16.89 -5.67
C ASP A 86 -0.29 -16.72 -4.15
N PHE A 87 -1.19 -17.25 -3.33
CA PHE A 87 -1.08 -17.19 -1.88
C PHE A 87 0.07 -18.05 -1.34
N CYS A 88 0.46 -19.08 -2.10
CA CYS A 88 1.63 -19.90 -1.82
C CYS A 88 2.92 -19.08 -1.96
N LEU A 89 3.04 -18.33 -3.06
CA LEU A 89 4.15 -17.41 -3.30
C LEU A 89 4.19 -16.30 -2.25
N ILE A 90 3.05 -15.67 -1.96
CA ILE A 90 2.93 -14.62 -0.93
C ILE A 90 3.39 -15.15 0.42
N ALA A 91 2.93 -16.32 0.84
CA ALA A 91 3.31 -16.92 2.12
C ALA A 91 4.82 -17.21 2.20
N ARG A 92 5.39 -17.82 1.14
CA ARG A 92 6.84 -18.09 1.07
C ARG A 92 7.66 -16.80 1.13
N GLN A 93 7.25 -15.77 0.37
CA GLN A 93 7.93 -14.48 0.35
C GLN A 93 7.85 -13.77 1.70
N LEU A 94 6.68 -13.73 2.35
CA LEU A 94 6.53 -13.13 3.68
C LEU A 94 7.36 -13.86 4.74
N SER A 95 7.40 -15.20 4.69
CA SER A 95 8.27 -15.99 5.56
C SER A 95 9.75 -15.64 5.37
N ALA A 96 10.20 -15.52 4.11
CA ALA A 96 11.57 -15.14 3.80
C ALA A 96 11.90 -13.70 4.21
N LEU A 97 10.95 -12.76 4.03
CA LEU A 97 11.14 -11.36 4.42
C LEU A 97 11.19 -11.19 5.94
N ARG A 98 10.35 -11.91 6.70
CA ARG A 98 10.36 -11.89 8.18
C ARG A 98 11.66 -12.40 8.79
N ALA A 99 12.40 -13.23 8.07
CA ALA A 99 13.70 -13.76 8.51
C ALA A 99 14.89 -12.83 8.18
N ARG A 100 14.65 -11.63 7.64
CA ARG A 100 15.70 -10.74 7.10
C ARG A 100 15.46 -9.28 7.51
N PRO A 101 16.51 -8.42 7.44
CA PRO A 101 16.33 -6.99 7.58
C PRO A 101 15.38 -6.43 6.49
N LEU A 102 14.39 -5.64 6.89
CA LEU A 102 13.43 -4.99 5.97
C LEU A 102 13.89 -3.60 5.51
N LEU A 103 14.93 -3.07 6.12
CA LEU A 103 15.51 -1.77 5.78
C LEU A 103 16.86 -1.96 5.08
N PHE A 104 17.09 -1.12 4.08
CA PHE A 104 18.26 -1.17 3.22
C PHE A 104 19.57 -0.94 3.96
N TRP A 105 19.57 -0.05 4.95
CA TRP A 105 20.78 0.32 5.63
C TRP A 105 20.96 -0.52 6.90
N ASN A 106 21.74 -1.60 6.78
CA ASN A 106 22.14 -2.47 7.89
C ASN A 106 23.62 -2.33 8.27
N GLY A 107 24.29 -1.26 7.82
CA GLY A 107 25.73 -1.05 8.03
C GLY A 107 26.64 -1.77 7.03
N SER A 108 26.10 -2.29 5.93
CA SER A 108 26.87 -2.86 4.80
C SER A 108 26.81 -1.94 3.57
N LYS A 109 27.82 -2.00 2.70
CA LYS A 109 27.79 -1.28 1.40
C LYS A 109 26.47 -1.56 0.65
N PRO A 110 25.86 -0.56 0.02
CA PRO A 110 24.59 -0.73 -0.68
C PRO A 110 24.67 -1.82 -1.76
N ASN A 111 23.82 -2.86 -1.67
CA ASN A 111 23.76 -3.93 -2.67
C ASN A 111 23.07 -3.44 -3.96
N LEU A 112 23.86 -2.81 -4.83
CA LEU A 112 23.39 -2.19 -6.08
C LEU A 112 22.79 -3.21 -7.05
N GLN A 113 23.24 -4.46 -7.00
CA GLN A 113 22.73 -5.56 -7.83
C GLN A 113 21.33 -6.00 -7.38
N ALA A 114 21.06 -6.04 -6.08
CA ALA A 114 19.72 -6.32 -5.56
C ALA A 114 18.70 -5.25 -5.99
N TRP A 115 19.06 -3.97 -5.90
CA TRP A 115 18.23 -2.88 -6.41
C TRP A 115 17.95 -3.02 -7.90
N ARG A 116 18.99 -3.28 -8.71
CA ARG A 116 18.85 -3.48 -10.16
C ARG A 116 17.82 -4.57 -10.48
N SER A 117 17.91 -5.71 -9.81
CA SER A 117 16.98 -6.83 -9.98
C SER A 117 15.56 -6.51 -9.51
N ALA A 118 15.38 -5.70 -8.46
CA ALA A 118 14.05 -5.32 -7.97
C ALA A 118 13.34 -4.32 -8.90
N LEU A 119 14.06 -3.29 -9.38
CA LEU A 119 13.46 -2.21 -10.19
C LEU A 119 13.29 -2.56 -11.67
N ILE A 120 14.09 -3.47 -12.24
CA ILE A 120 13.87 -3.96 -13.62
C ILE A 120 12.48 -4.60 -13.77
N ARG A 121 11.95 -5.21 -12.71
CA ARG A 121 10.60 -5.81 -12.70
C ARG A 121 9.48 -4.80 -12.51
N HIS A 122 9.68 -3.75 -11.71
CA HIS A 122 8.70 -2.66 -11.56
C HIS A 122 8.35 -2.00 -12.89
N ASP A 123 9.38 -1.71 -13.70
CA ASP A 123 9.24 -0.90 -14.90
C ASP A 123 8.71 -1.67 -16.12
N GLY A 124 8.46 -2.98 -16.01
CA GLY A 124 8.01 -3.81 -17.13
C GLY A 124 8.99 -3.75 -18.30
N ALA A 125 10.05 -4.56 -18.24
CA ALA A 125 10.98 -4.85 -19.34
C ALA A 125 11.07 -3.78 -20.46
N SER A 126 11.82 -2.69 -20.27
CA SER A 126 12.27 -1.89 -21.42
C SER A 126 13.51 -1.02 -21.19
N ARG A 127 14.56 -1.42 -21.92
CA ARG A 127 15.69 -0.63 -22.47
C ARG A 127 16.85 -0.28 -21.53
N GLY A 128 18.05 -0.71 -21.94
CA GLY A 128 19.32 -0.55 -21.24
C GLY A 128 19.65 0.88 -20.77
N GLY A 129 19.09 1.93 -21.38
CA GLY A 129 19.30 3.32 -20.95
C GLY A 129 18.76 3.66 -19.55
N LYS A 130 17.58 3.12 -19.16
CA LYS A 130 16.97 3.39 -17.84
C LYS A 130 17.73 2.68 -16.70
N ALA A 131 18.16 1.45 -16.93
CA ALA A 131 18.98 0.68 -15.99
C ALA A 131 20.36 1.32 -15.75
N HIS A 132 20.97 1.89 -16.79
CA HIS A 132 22.25 2.63 -16.65
C HIS A 132 22.07 3.92 -15.85
N GLY A 133 21.00 4.69 -16.10
CA GLY A 133 20.69 5.89 -15.31
C GLY A 133 20.43 5.58 -13.83
N MET A 134 19.80 4.44 -13.56
CA MET A 134 19.56 3.94 -12.22
C MET A 134 20.86 3.60 -11.48
N LEU A 135 21.74 2.81 -12.10
CA LEU A 135 23.02 2.41 -11.49
C LEU A 135 23.93 3.62 -11.23
N ARG A 136 23.93 4.61 -12.13
CA ARG A 136 24.65 5.88 -11.92
C ARG A 136 24.13 6.66 -10.72
N GLY A 137 22.81 6.76 -10.55
CA GLY A 137 22.20 7.43 -9.40
C GLY A 137 22.54 6.75 -8.07
N LEU A 138 22.47 5.41 -8.04
CA LEU A 138 22.83 4.63 -6.87
C LEU A 138 24.32 4.75 -6.49
N ARG A 139 25.22 4.69 -7.48
CA ARG A 139 26.67 4.80 -7.26
C ARG A 139 27.03 6.17 -6.69
N LYS A 140 26.51 7.26 -7.28
CA LYS A 140 26.74 8.63 -6.77
C LYS A 140 26.32 8.77 -5.31
N ALA A 141 25.16 8.22 -4.94
CA ALA A 141 24.67 8.31 -3.57
C ALA A 141 25.46 7.42 -2.59
N SER A 142 25.90 6.23 -3.03
CA SER A 142 26.81 5.39 -2.25
C SER A 142 28.15 6.10 -2.00
N ASP A 143 28.71 6.75 -3.02
CA ASP A 143 29.98 7.46 -2.91
C ASP A 143 29.82 8.70 -1.99
N ALA A 144 28.68 9.40 -2.05
CA ALA A 144 28.36 10.50 -1.14
C ALA A 144 28.23 10.03 0.31
N ALA A 145 27.50 8.94 0.57
CA ALA A 145 27.35 8.38 1.92
C ALA A 145 28.69 7.92 2.51
N LEU A 146 29.56 7.29 1.70
CA LEU A 146 30.90 6.88 2.13
C LEU A 146 31.81 8.08 2.45
N ARG A 147 31.76 9.15 1.64
CA ARG A 147 32.54 10.39 1.87
C ARG A 147 32.16 11.11 3.15
N LEU A 148 30.89 11.04 3.55
CA LEU A 148 30.39 11.64 4.77
C LEU A 148 30.73 10.82 6.04
N GLY A 149 31.58 9.78 5.93
CA GLY A 149 32.01 8.98 7.08
C GLY A 149 30.99 7.93 7.53
N PHE A 150 29.90 7.74 6.80
CA PHE A 150 28.83 6.79 7.16
C PHE A 150 29.16 5.34 6.76
N GLY A 151 30.44 4.93 6.76
CA GLY A 151 30.88 3.56 6.45
C GLY A 151 31.00 2.63 7.67
N GLY A 152 30.74 3.13 8.88
CA GLY A 152 30.67 2.31 10.09
C GLY A 152 29.41 1.45 10.12
N PRO A 153 29.33 0.42 10.99
CA PRO A 153 28.10 -0.31 11.20
C PRO A 153 27.00 0.70 11.53
N GLY A 154 26.10 0.94 10.58
CA GLY A 154 24.92 1.78 10.78
C GLY A 154 24.17 1.27 12.02
N PRO A 155 23.34 2.11 12.66
CA PRO A 155 22.62 1.70 13.85
C PRO A 155 21.96 0.35 13.58
N ARG A 156 22.45 -0.69 14.27
CA ARG A 156 21.80 -2.00 14.39
C ARG A 156 20.52 -1.87 15.20
N ALA A 157 19.75 -0.79 14.99
CA ALA A 157 18.39 -0.70 15.40
C ALA A 157 17.65 -1.74 14.54
N ALA A 158 17.82 -3.00 14.93
CA ALA A 158 17.02 -4.11 14.50
C ALA A 158 15.60 -3.62 14.66
N TRP A 159 14.94 -3.37 13.53
CA TRP A 159 13.52 -3.21 13.52
C TRP A 159 12.96 -4.50 14.10
N ARG A 160 12.61 -4.44 15.38
CA ARG A 160 11.91 -5.55 16.02
C ARG A 160 10.54 -5.62 15.35
N PRO A 161 10.06 -6.82 15.01
CA PRO A 161 8.70 -6.98 14.52
C PRO A 161 7.73 -6.30 15.49
N PHE A 162 6.79 -5.53 14.95
CA PHE A 162 5.68 -4.98 15.72
C PHE A 162 4.64 -6.08 15.96
N GLY A 163 3.90 -6.05 17.07
CA GLY A 163 2.80 -6.98 17.26
C GLY A 163 1.64 -6.63 16.33
N THR A 164 0.99 -5.50 16.58
CA THR A 164 -0.16 -5.02 15.83
C THR A 164 0.17 -3.73 15.07
N CYS A 165 -0.23 -3.66 13.80
CA CYS A 165 -0.01 -2.49 12.95
C CYS A 165 -1.30 -1.94 12.38
N ALA A 166 -1.55 -0.65 12.57
CA ALA A 166 -2.58 0.09 11.86
C ALA A 166 -1.97 0.73 10.61
N VAL A 167 -2.52 0.44 9.43
CA VAL A 167 -2.14 1.10 8.18
C VAL A 167 -3.28 2.01 7.76
N VAL A 168 -3.07 3.32 7.85
CA VAL A 168 -4.12 4.34 7.71
C VAL A 168 -3.98 5.03 6.35
N GLY A 169 -4.85 4.67 5.42
CA GLY A 169 -4.93 5.21 4.08
C GLY A 169 -5.51 6.63 4.03
N GLY A 170 -6.14 6.96 2.89
CA GLY A 170 -6.63 8.31 2.60
C GLY A 170 -8.07 8.36 2.14
N ALA A 171 -8.83 7.27 2.24
CA ALA A 171 -10.19 7.22 1.73
C ALA A 171 -11.10 8.26 2.42
N PRO A 172 -12.07 8.84 1.68
CA PRO A 172 -12.97 9.86 2.23
C PRO A 172 -13.87 9.31 3.33
N SER A 173 -14.11 8.00 3.37
CA SER A 173 -14.89 7.34 4.42
C SER A 173 -14.30 7.50 5.83
N LEU A 174 -13.02 7.86 5.95
CA LEU A 174 -12.42 8.24 7.22
C LEU A 174 -12.96 9.56 7.78
N ALA A 175 -13.46 10.49 6.96
CA ALA A 175 -13.92 11.80 7.45
C ALA A 175 -15.04 11.70 8.50
N ALA A 176 -15.94 10.73 8.33
CA ALA A 176 -17.03 10.45 9.26
C ALA A 176 -16.70 9.34 10.28
N ALA A 177 -15.47 8.80 10.25
CA ALA A 177 -15.11 7.65 11.06
C ALA A 177 -14.94 7.99 12.55
N ARG A 178 -14.93 6.96 13.38
CA ARG A 178 -14.70 7.07 14.84
C ARG A 178 -13.55 6.15 15.29
N ASN A 179 -12.58 5.92 14.42
CA ASN A 179 -11.55 4.88 14.60
C ASN A 179 -10.30 5.39 15.35
N GLY A 180 -10.23 6.67 15.73
CA GLY A 180 -8.98 7.28 16.20
C GLY A 180 -8.33 6.58 17.40
N ALA A 181 -9.13 6.27 18.43
CA ALA A 181 -8.64 5.54 19.60
C ALA A 181 -8.17 4.12 19.26
N GLN A 182 -8.91 3.42 18.39
CA GLN A 182 -8.55 2.07 17.95
C GLN A 182 -7.26 2.06 17.12
N ILE A 183 -7.06 3.06 16.25
CA ILE A 183 -5.83 3.23 15.47
C ILE A 183 -4.64 3.46 16.42
N ASP A 184 -4.79 4.38 17.37
CA ASP A 184 -3.71 4.74 18.30
C ASP A 184 -3.36 3.60 19.27
N ALA A 185 -4.26 2.63 19.48
CA ALA A 185 -4.04 1.46 20.34
C ALA A 185 -3.13 0.35 19.75
N HIS A 186 -2.76 0.42 18.46
CA HIS A 186 -1.86 -0.57 17.86
C HIS A 186 -0.42 -0.46 18.43
N ASP A 187 0.52 -1.32 18.05
CA ASP A 187 1.94 -1.11 18.40
C ASP A 187 2.60 -0.10 17.47
N ALA A 188 2.25 -0.15 16.18
CA ALA A 188 2.71 0.80 15.18
C ALA A 188 1.58 1.37 14.32
N VAL A 189 1.68 2.66 13.99
CA VAL A 189 0.77 3.36 13.07
C VAL A 189 1.52 3.84 11.84
N PHE A 190 1.11 3.34 10.68
CA PHE A 190 1.61 3.70 9.36
C PHE A 190 0.67 4.72 8.73
N ARG A 191 1.24 5.82 8.25
CA ARG A 191 0.52 6.89 7.54
C ARG A 191 1.29 7.34 6.31
N PHE A 192 0.64 8.05 5.41
CA PHE A 192 1.16 8.30 4.07
C PHE A 192 1.30 9.76 3.76
N ASN A 193 2.37 10.11 3.06
CA ASN A 193 2.51 11.41 2.38
C ASN A 193 2.09 12.56 3.33
N ASP A 194 1.16 13.42 2.88
CA ASP A 194 0.62 14.55 3.61
C ASP A 194 -0.71 14.27 4.35
N HIS A 195 -1.08 13.00 4.54
CA HIS A 195 -2.30 12.64 5.26
C HIS A 195 -2.19 13.07 6.74
N PRO A 196 -3.03 14.01 7.22
CA PRO A 196 -2.89 14.60 8.54
C PRO A 196 -3.35 13.69 9.67
N ALA A 197 -2.76 13.87 10.85
CA ALA A 197 -3.19 13.21 12.08
C ALA A 197 -3.42 14.24 13.18
N GLY A 198 -4.25 13.87 14.16
CA GLY A 198 -4.61 14.71 15.29
C GLY A 198 -5.48 15.92 14.91
N GLY A 199 -5.56 16.89 15.82
CA GLY A 199 -6.37 18.09 15.66
C GLY A 199 -7.83 17.75 15.27
N PRO A 200 -8.40 18.37 14.22
CA PRO A 200 -9.78 18.10 13.80
C PRO A 200 -10.00 16.65 13.30
N TYR A 201 -8.92 15.93 12.96
CA TYR A 201 -8.99 14.55 12.47
C TYR A 201 -8.77 13.51 13.57
N ALA A 202 -8.34 13.90 14.77
CA ALA A 202 -7.95 12.99 15.87
C ALA A 202 -9.01 11.91 16.15
N ARG A 203 -10.27 12.33 16.14
CA ARG A 203 -11.43 11.48 16.38
C ARG A 203 -11.60 10.37 15.33
N ALA A 204 -11.31 10.68 14.08
CA ALA A 204 -11.45 9.77 12.96
C ALA A 204 -10.23 8.88 12.76
N VAL A 205 -9.04 9.48 12.81
CA VAL A 205 -7.80 8.82 12.37
C VAL A 205 -6.72 8.74 13.43
N GLY A 206 -6.94 9.24 14.64
CA GLY A 206 -5.96 9.20 15.74
C GLY A 206 -4.91 10.31 15.66
N ASN A 207 -4.02 10.35 16.65
CA ASN A 207 -2.94 11.32 16.80
C ASN A 207 -1.56 10.72 16.54
N ARG A 208 -1.39 9.41 16.69
CA ARG A 208 -0.07 8.79 16.70
C ARG A 208 0.40 8.45 15.28
N THR A 209 1.70 8.61 15.07
CA THR A 209 2.41 8.11 13.88
C THR A 209 3.70 7.45 14.32
N THR A 210 3.85 6.16 14.03
CA THR A 210 5.14 5.47 14.23
C THR A 210 5.97 5.57 12.95
N LEU A 211 5.31 5.36 11.80
CA LEU A 211 5.93 5.33 10.49
C LEU A 211 5.18 6.20 9.48
N ARG A 212 5.93 7.11 8.85
CA ARG A 212 5.47 7.94 7.75
C ARG A 212 6.02 7.39 6.45
N VAL A 213 5.15 6.81 5.63
CA VAL A 213 5.52 6.28 4.32
C VAL A 213 5.39 7.38 3.27
N LEU A 214 6.52 7.80 2.71
CA LEU A 214 6.56 8.89 1.73
C LEU A 214 6.74 8.34 0.33
N ASN A 215 5.96 8.87 -0.62
CA ASN A 215 6.16 8.59 -2.03
C ASN A 215 7.49 9.16 -2.57
N ALA A 216 7.89 8.73 -3.76
CA ALA A 216 9.16 9.08 -4.37
C ALA A 216 9.33 10.58 -4.72
N LEU A 217 8.25 11.37 -4.77
CA LEU A 217 8.33 12.82 -4.99
C LEU A 217 9.00 13.52 -3.81
N TYR A 218 8.80 13.02 -2.60
CA TYR A 218 9.36 13.56 -1.36
C TYR A 218 10.80 13.11 -1.08
N ALA A 219 11.43 12.35 -1.99
CA ALA A 219 12.74 11.75 -1.76
C ALA A 219 13.85 12.76 -1.41
N ALA A 220 13.76 13.99 -1.94
CA ALA A 220 14.72 15.07 -1.67
C ALA A 220 14.26 16.06 -0.58
N ALA A 221 13.00 15.97 -0.12
CA ALA A 221 12.40 16.94 0.78
C ALA A 221 12.67 16.60 2.26
N ASP A 222 12.67 17.62 3.12
CA ASP A 222 12.63 17.43 4.56
C ASP A 222 11.26 16.88 5.00
N PRO A 223 11.14 15.86 5.87
CA PRO A 223 9.82 15.34 6.24
C PRO A 223 8.85 16.39 6.80
N PRO A 224 9.24 17.29 7.74
CA PRO A 224 8.38 18.40 8.18
C PRO A 224 7.92 19.32 7.05
N ALA A 225 8.81 19.67 6.11
CA ALA A 225 8.47 20.52 4.96
C ALA A 225 7.62 19.77 3.90
N ALA A 226 7.88 18.48 3.71
CA ALA A 226 7.17 17.59 2.79
C ALA A 226 5.71 17.38 3.17
N VAL A 227 5.42 17.38 4.48
CA VAL A 227 4.10 17.11 5.04
C VAL A 227 3.34 18.41 5.37
N GLY A 228 4.00 19.57 5.24
CA GLY A 228 3.37 20.88 5.22
C GLY A 228 2.58 21.21 6.47
N GLY A 229 3.18 21.14 7.67
CA GLY A 229 2.62 21.67 8.93
C GLY A 229 1.28 21.10 9.42
N ARG A 230 0.61 20.25 8.64
CA ARG A 230 -0.74 19.71 8.93
C ARG A 230 -0.69 18.53 9.92
N THR A 231 0.48 18.17 10.42
CA THR A 231 0.67 16.96 11.22
C THR A 231 1.21 17.24 12.61
N ARG A 232 0.32 17.12 13.59
CA ARG A 232 0.67 17.29 15.02
C ARG A 232 1.19 15.96 15.57
N GLY A 233 2.29 15.99 16.33
CA GLY A 233 2.85 14.80 16.98
C GLY A 233 3.77 13.92 16.10
N GLU A 234 4.19 14.40 14.93
CA GLU A 234 5.07 13.65 14.01
C GLU A 234 6.57 13.88 14.19
N GLY A 235 6.96 14.70 15.18
CA GLY A 235 8.37 15.01 15.49
C GLY A 235 9.25 13.77 15.64
N GLU A 236 8.67 12.68 16.16
CA GLU A 236 9.36 11.42 16.47
C GLU A 236 9.11 10.31 15.43
N ALA A 237 8.24 10.54 14.44
CA ALA A 237 7.90 9.53 13.46
C ALA A 237 9.11 9.22 12.55
N ARG A 238 9.40 7.92 12.41
CA ARG A 238 10.36 7.43 11.41
C ARG A 238 9.74 7.52 10.02
N VAL A 239 10.56 7.80 9.02
CA VAL A 239 10.16 7.96 7.64
C VAL A 239 10.60 6.74 6.84
N LEU A 240 9.64 6.08 6.20
CA LEU A 240 9.90 5.02 5.25
C LEU A 240 9.78 5.59 3.83
N GLN A 241 10.91 5.81 3.18
CA GLN A 241 10.94 6.42 1.85
C GLN A 241 10.72 5.35 0.79
N THR A 242 9.64 5.50 0.00
CA THR A 242 9.42 4.65 -1.16
C THR A 242 10.11 5.22 -2.39
N CYS A 243 10.77 4.37 -3.16
CA CYS A 243 11.50 4.80 -4.34
C CYS A 243 11.16 3.91 -5.53
N GLN A 244 10.87 4.54 -6.67
CA GLN A 244 10.51 3.86 -7.92
C GLN A 244 11.56 4.05 -9.03
N SER A 245 12.63 4.80 -8.77
CA SER A 245 13.72 4.99 -9.73
C SER A 245 15.05 5.26 -9.04
N GLY A 246 16.17 4.91 -9.69
CA GLY A 246 17.51 5.12 -9.13
C GLY A 246 17.84 6.58 -8.81
N ARG A 247 17.29 7.55 -9.54
CA ARG A 247 17.43 8.99 -9.20
C ARG A 247 16.82 9.29 -7.84
N ARG A 248 15.62 8.76 -7.57
CA ARG A 248 14.91 8.97 -6.30
C ARG A 248 15.55 8.18 -5.17
N ILE A 249 16.08 6.99 -5.44
CA ILE A 249 16.89 6.25 -4.46
C ILE A 249 18.14 7.05 -4.08
N GLY A 250 18.84 7.61 -5.07
CA GLY A 250 20.03 8.42 -4.80
C GLY A 250 19.73 9.62 -3.90
N ALA A 251 18.70 10.40 -4.24
CA ALA A 251 18.25 11.52 -3.41
C ALA A 251 17.81 11.09 -2.00
N ALA A 252 17.12 9.95 -1.88
CA ALA A 252 16.70 9.42 -0.59
C ALA A 252 17.89 8.99 0.28
N ILE A 253 18.93 8.40 -0.31
CA ILE A 253 20.16 8.02 0.39
C ILE A 253 20.91 9.27 0.86
N GLU A 254 21.09 10.27 -0.02
CA GLU A 254 21.72 11.54 0.35
C GLU A 254 20.97 12.21 1.51
N ARG A 255 19.64 12.20 1.47
CA ARG A 255 18.82 12.76 2.55
C ARG A 255 18.90 11.96 3.85
N ALA A 256 18.91 10.63 3.77
CA ALA A 256 19.07 9.77 4.94
C ALA A 256 20.48 9.90 5.54
N ALA A 257 21.52 10.09 4.72
CA ALA A 257 22.86 10.37 5.22
C ALA A 257 22.92 11.74 5.91
N ALA A 258 22.27 12.75 5.35
CA ALA A 258 22.23 14.11 5.93
C ALA A 258 21.57 14.16 7.31
N ASP A 259 20.66 13.23 7.65
CA ASP A 259 20.05 13.11 8.98
C ASP A 259 20.64 11.99 9.85
N GLY A 260 21.78 11.42 9.46
CA GLY A 260 22.46 10.34 10.18
C GLY A 260 21.64 9.05 10.25
N HIS A 261 20.68 8.86 9.36
CA HIS A 261 19.69 7.78 9.34
C HIS A 261 18.78 7.73 10.58
N ALA A 262 18.73 8.81 11.36
CA ALA A 262 17.95 8.85 12.59
C ALA A 262 16.44 8.84 12.29
N ARG A 263 16.05 9.41 11.14
CA ARG A 263 14.65 9.61 10.79
C ARG A 263 14.27 8.97 9.46
N ARG A 264 15.10 9.04 8.43
CA ARG A 264 14.77 8.51 7.10
C ARG A 264 15.40 7.14 6.85
N HIS A 265 14.55 6.18 6.54
CA HIS A 265 14.92 4.81 6.19
C HIS A 265 14.45 4.45 4.79
N LEU A 266 15.25 3.64 4.10
CA LEU A 266 14.91 3.07 2.81
C LEU A 266 14.47 1.62 2.99
N ILE A 267 13.47 1.21 2.22
CA ILE A 267 13.00 -0.18 2.17
C ILE A 267 14.06 -1.05 1.47
N GLU A 268 14.32 -2.23 2.01
CA GLU A 268 15.22 -3.22 1.43
C GLU A 268 14.75 -3.65 0.02
N PRO A 269 15.64 -3.76 -0.99
CA PRO A 269 15.26 -4.11 -2.37
C PRO A 269 14.46 -5.40 -2.50
N GLU A 270 14.75 -6.37 -1.64
CA GLU A 270 14.07 -7.66 -1.66
C GLU A 270 12.58 -7.53 -1.35
N VAL A 271 12.20 -6.57 -0.50
CA VAL A 271 10.79 -6.25 -0.23
C VAL A 271 10.09 -5.77 -1.50
N TYR A 272 10.74 -4.90 -2.28
CA TYR A 272 10.23 -4.47 -3.58
C TYR A 272 10.18 -5.61 -4.59
N ARG A 273 11.24 -6.42 -4.64
CA ARG A 273 11.33 -7.56 -5.56
C ARG A 273 10.15 -8.50 -5.36
N ALA A 274 9.94 -8.94 -4.12
CA ALA A 274 8.83 -9.82 -3.74
C ALA A 274 7.47 -9.15 -4.00
N PHE A 275 7.34 -7.86 -3.66
CA PHE A 275 6.14 -7.10 -3.94
C PHE A 275 5.80 -7.07 -5.43
N TYR A 276 6.75 -6.72 -6.30
CA TYR A 276 6.48 -6.61 -7.74
C TYR A 276 6.39 -7.96 -8.44
N GLU A 277 6.94 -9.03 -7.87
CA GLU A 277 6.80 -10.39 -8.39
C GLU A 277 5.35 -10.88 -8.37
N HIS A 278 4.58 -10.55 -7.32
CA HIS A 278 3.16 -10.92 -7.23
C HIS A 278 2.22 -9.78 -7.64
N PHE A 279 2.51 -8.52 -7.29
CA PHE A 279 1.63 -7.38 -7.59
C PHE A 279 1.76 -6.91 -9.05
N GLY A 280 2.90 -7.17 -9.72
CA GLY A 280 3.22 -6.57 -11.02
C GLY A 280 3.50 -5.07 -10.92
N SER A 281 3.36 -4.32 -12.02
CA SER A 281 3.64 -2.88 -12.05
C SER A 281 2.47 -2.03 -11.50
N GLY A 282 2.74 -0.73 -11.27
CA GLY A 282 1.72 0.26 -10.90
C GLY A 282 1.40 0.36 -9.41
N GLY A 283 2.23 -0.21 -8.53
CA GLY A 283 2.06 -0.15 -7.08
C GLY A 283 2.08 1.29 -6.53
N LEU A 284 0.98 1.70 -5.90
CA LEU A 284 0.90 2.96 -5.16
C LEU A 284 1.64 2.83 -3.80
N THR A 285 2.03 3.96 -3.20
CA THR A 285 2.66 4.01 -1.86
C THR A 285 1.89 3.21 -0.81
N GLY A 286 0.56 3.19 -0.89
CA GLY A 286 -0.28 2.39 0.00
C GLY A 286 -0.01 0.88 -0.09
N ALA A 287 0.11 0.34 -1.30
CA ALA A 287 0.26 -1.10 -1.51
C ALA A 287 1.62 -1.62 -0.99
N ILE A 288 2.71 -0.89 -1.29
CA ILE A 288 4.03 -1.26 -0.77
C ILE A 288 4.10 -1.16 0.75
N ALA A 289 3.38 -0.22 1.38
CA ALA A 289 3.33 -0.14 2.84
C ALA A 289 2.54 -1.27 3.48
N VAL A 290 1.42 -1.70 2.88
CA VAL A 290 0.70 -2.89 3.35
C VAL A 290 1.59 -4.12 3.26
N TRP A 291 2.30 -4.29 2.14
CA TRP A 291 3.25 -5.39 1.97
C TRP A 291 4.37 -5.36 3.01
N PHE A 292 4.94 -4.19 3.22
CA PHE A 292 5.97 -4.00 4.21
C PHE A 292 5.43 -4.24 5.64
N ALA A 293 4.21 -3.81 5.97
CA ALA A 293 3.56 -4.06 7.25
C ALA A 293 3.30 -5.57 7.47
N LEU A 294 2.90 -6.31 6.44
CA LEU A 294 2.76 -7.77 6.52
C LEU A 294 4.10 -8.45 6.87
N ALA A 295 5.21 -7.93 6.38
CA ALA A 295 6.54 -8.43 6.72
C ALA A 295 7.02 -7.96 8.10
N ALA A 296 6.63 -6.75 8.54
CA ALA A 296 7.12 -6.12 9.76
C ALA A 296 6.26 -6.39 11.01
N CYS A 297 5.03 -6.90 10.84
CA CYS A 297 4.04 -6.97 11.92
C CYS A 297 3.44 -8.38 12.06
N SER A 298 3.09 -8.77 13.29
CA SER A 298 2.36 -10.03 13.54
C SER A 298 0.92 -9.98 13.02
N SER A 299 0.28 -8.81 13.07
CA SER A 299 -1.04 -8.58 12.46
C SER A 299 -1.18 -7.16 11.92
N VAL A 300 -1.98 -7.01 10.87
CA VAL A 300 -2.17 -5.76 10.15
C VAL A 300 -3.66 -5.45 10.02
N THR A 301 -4.05 -4.24 10.42
CA THR A 301 -5.41 -3.71 10.22
C THR A 301 -5.36 -2.51 9.28
N LEU A 302 -6.17 -2.55 8.22
CA LEU A 302 -6.28 -1.47 7.23
C LEU A 302 -7.43 -0.53 7.61
N TYR A 303 -7.16 0.78 7.57
CA TYR A 303 -8.13 1.85 7.79
C TYR A 303 -8.15 2.77 6.58
N GLY A 304 -9.33 3.07 6.03
CA GLY A 304 -9.46 4.06 4.96
C GLY A 304 -8.67 3.74 3.68
N PHE A 305 -8.60 2.46 3.33
CA PHE A 305 -8.26 2.04 1.97
C PHE A 305 -9.55 2.01 1.14
N SER A 306 -9.44 2.16 -0.18
CA SER A 306 -10.63 2.12 -1.04
C SER A 306 -11.26 0.73 -1.02
N SER A 307 -12.57 0.67 -0.88
CA SER A 307 -13.35 -0.54 -1.08
C SER A 307 -13.93 -0.57 -2.49
N PRO A 308 -14.24 -1.75 -3.07
CA PRO A 308 -15.19 -1.93 -4.16
C PRO A 308 -16.36 -0.93 -4.18
N CYS A 309 -17.01 -0.71 -3.03
CA CYS A 309 -18.18 0.18 -2.93
C CYS A 309 -17.82 1.70 -3.01
N GLU A 310 -16.53 2.04 -2.97
CA GLU A 310 -16.00 3.39 -3.17
C GLU A 310 -15.37 3.59 -4.56
N LEU A 311 -15.26 2.55 -5.40
CA LEU A 311 -14.56 2.62 -6.70
C LEU A 311 -15.23 3.53 -7.76
N GLY A 312 -16.44 4.00 -7.49
CA GLY A 312 -17.15 5.00 -8.29
C GLY A 312 -17.36 6.35 -7.59
N ALA A 313 -16.84 6.53 -6.37
CA ALA A 313 -16.92 7.79 -5.65
C ALA A 313 -15.84 8.78 -6.14
N LYS A 314 -16.12 10.09 -6.06
CA LYS A 314 -15.13 11.14 -6.34
C LYS A 314 -13.88 10.92 -5.48
N TYR A 315 -12.71 10.84 -6.10
CA TYR A 315 -11.45 10.61 -5.37
C TYR A 315 -11.11 11.86 -4.55
N THR A 316 -11.37 11.79 -3.26
CA THR A 316 -11.10 12.86 -2.30
C THR A 316 -10.44 12.26 -1.07
N HIS A 317 -9.45 12.96 -0.52
CA HIS A 317 -8.88 12.57 0.76
C HIS A 317 -9.79 13.04 1.89
N TYR A 318 -9.83 12.32 3.01
CA TYR A 318 -10.64 12.70 4.18
C TYR A 318 -10.34 14.11 4.74
N HIS A 319 -9.20 14.68 4.36
CA HIS A 319 -8.74 16.00 4.79
C HIS A 319 -8.84 17.06 3.69
N SER A 320 -9.23 16.68 2.48
CA SER A 320 -9.48 17.63 1.41
C SER A 320 -10.94 18.09 1.48
N ALA A 321 -11.19 19.35 1.16
CA ALA A 321 -12.53 19.71 0.68
C ALA A 321 -12.88 18.78 -0.48
N ILE A 322 -14.17 18.45 -0.65
CA ILE A 322 -14.63 17.59 -1.75
C ILE A 322 -14.34 18.32 -3.07
N ASN A 323 -13.13 18.16 -3.58
CA ASN A 323 -12.75 18.67 -4.87
C ASN A 323 -13.42 17.72 -5.87
N ASN A 324 -14.13 18.26 -6.85
CA ASN A 324 -14.84 17.51 -7.91
C ASN A 324 -13.87 16.77 -8.86
N MET A 325 -12.86 16.07 -8.34
CA MET A 325 -12.00 15.19 -9.12
C MET A 325 -12.77 13.91 -9.44
N GLU A 326 -13.44 13.92 -10.59
CA GLU A 326 -14.06 12.76 -11.24
C GLU A 326 -13.02 11.86 -11.91
N ARG A 327 -11.96 11.47 -11.20
CA ARG A 327 -10.94 10.58 -11.77
C ARG A 327 -10.83 9.29 -10.98
N VAL A 328 -11.38 8.23 -11.54
CA VAL A 328 -11.04 6.86 -11.14
C VAL A 328 -9.64 6.55 -11.64
N GLN A 329 -8.71 6.30 -10.71
CA GLN A 329 -7.36 5.85 -11.05
C GLN A 329 -7.36 4.31 -11.11
N VAL A 330 -7.02 3.74 -12.27
CA VAL A 330 -6.97 2.29 -12.50
C VAL A 330 -6.09 1.56 -11.47
N ASN A 331 -4.95 2.15 -11.08
CA ASN A 331 -4.08 1.60 -10.05
C ASN A 331 -4.74 1.57 -8.66
N THR A 332 -5.62 2.51 -8.34
CA THR A 332 -6.39 2.49 -7.08
C THR A 332 -7.36 1.32 -7.04
N VAL A 333 -7.99 1.00 -8.19
CA VAL A 333 -8.84 -0.19 -8.32
C VAL A 333 -8.04 -1.47 -8.07
N LYS A 334 -6.85 -1.56 -8.68
CA LYS A 334 -5.92 -2.68 -8.47
C LYS A 334 -5.50 -2.85 -7.01
N VAL A 335 -5.23 -1.76 -6.30
CA VAL A 335 -4.87 -1.80 -4.86
C VAL A 335 -6.07 -2.20 -3.99
N ALA A 336 -7.27 -1.69 -4.28
CA ALA A 336 -8.49 -2.05 -3.57
C ALA A 336 -8.79 -3.55 -3.71
N LEU A 337 -8.65 -4.09 -4.92
CA LEU A 337 -8.72 -5.52 -5.21
C LEU A 337 -7.75 -6.34 -4.39
N TRP A 338 -6.48 -5.98 -4.49
CA TRP A 338 -5.39 -6.70 -3.87
C TRP A 338 -5.56 -6.73 -2.34
N THR A 339 -5.84 -5.58 -1.71
CA THR A 339 -6.11 -5.51 -0.26
C THR A 339 -7.36 -6.29 0.14
N HIS A 340 -8.40 -6.32 -0.69
CA HIS A 340 -9.60 -7.12 -0.42
C HIS A 340 -9.31 -8.62 -0.43
N ALA A 341 -8.56 -9.08 -1.41
CA ALA A 341 -8.21 -10.48 -1.50
C ALA A 341 -7.25 -10.92 -0.39
N LEU A 342 -6.31 -10.06 0.04
CA LEU A 342 -5.52 -10.28 1.26
C LEU A 342 -6.43 -10.42 2.50
N ARG A 343 -7.51 -9.64 2.58
CA ARG A 343 -8.49 -9.74 3.67
C ARG A 343 -9.29 -11.04 3.61
N CYS A 344 -9.74 -11.45 2.42
CA CYS A 344 -10.39 -12.74 2.22
C CYS A 344 -9.47 -13.92 2.58
N ALA A 345 -8.16 -13.80 2.35
CA ALA A 345 -7.15 -14.78 2.76
C ALA A 345 -6.77 -14.70 4.24
N GLY A 346 -7.37 -13.80 5.02
CA GLY A 346 -7.07 -13.63 6.44
C GLY A 346 -5.70 -13.00 6.75
N LEU A 347 -5.00 -12.48 5.74
CA LEU A 347 -3.67 -11.87 5.90
C LEU A 347 -3.74 -10.46 6.50
N VAL A 348 -4.83 -9.74 6.24
CA VAL A 348 -5.10 -8.42 6.83
C VAL A 348 -6.51 -8.35 7.38
N ARG A 349 -6.71 -7.52 8.41
CA ARG A 349 -8.04 -7.09 8.86
C ARG A 349 -8.42 -5.78 8.18
N TRP A 350 -9.72 -5.53 8.10
CA TRP A 350 -10.26 -4.30 7.54
C TRP A 350 -11.17 -3.63 8.55
N ALA A 351 -10.90 -2.37 8.87
CA ALA A 351 -11.76 -1.58 9.73
C ALA A 351 -12.57 -0.57 8.91
N GLY A 352 -13.88 -0.78 8.88
CA GLY A 352 -14.82 0.19 8.32
C GLY A 352 -14.89 1.49 9.15
N PRO A 353 -15.68 2.49 8.71
CA PRO A 353 -15.74 3.82 9.33
C PRO A 353 -16.18 3.82 10.81
N ARG A 354 -16.85 2.77 11.28
CA ARG A 354 -17.35 2.64 12.67
C ARG A 354 -16.83 1.39 13.38
N GLY A 355 -15.62 0.94 13.05
CA GLY A 355 -15.03 -0.27 13.67
C GLY A 355 -15.67 -1.59 13.28
N GLY A 356 -16.64 -1.60 12.35
CA GLY A 356 -17.24 -2.82 11.81
C GLY A 356 -16.41 -3.42 10.67
N ASP A 357 -16.44 -4.75 10.54
CA ASP A 357 -15.81 -5.53 9.47
C ASP A 357 -16.54 -5.42 8.11
N HIS A 358 -17.51 -4.51 8.02
CA HIS A 358 -18.31 -4.31 6.83
C HIS A 358 -17.55 -3.49 5.79
N TRP A 359 -17.08 -4.21 4.77
CA TRP A 359 -16.39 -3.67 3.61
C TRP A 359 -17.23 -2.65 2.80
N CYS A 360 -18.56 -2.73 2.89
CA CYS A 360 -19.53 -1.90 2.18
C CYS A 360 -20.62 -1.33 3.11
N ALA A 361 -20.28 -0.93 4.33
CA ALA A 361 -21.22 -0.14 5.11
C ALA A 361 -21.42 1.21 4.40
N ALA A 362 -22.66 1.48 3.96
CA ALA A 362 -23.04 2.85 3.64
C ALA A 362 -22.70 3.72 4.86
N PRO A 363 -22.22 4.96 4.69
CA PRO A 363 -22.26 5.90 5.79
C PRO A 363 -23.72 5.96 6.22
N ALA A 364 -24.06 5.43 7.41
CA ALA A 364 -25.41 5.60 7.90
C ALA A 364 -25.64 7.11 7.90
N GLU A 365 -26.71 7.53 7.23
CA GLU A 365 -27.16 8.92 7.21
C GLU A 365 -26.99 9.48 8.61
N ALA A 366 -26.38 10.66 8.69
CA ALA A 366 -26.36 11.40 9.93
C ALA A 366 -27.83 11.49 10.37
N ALA A 367 -28.20 10.74 11.40
CA ALA A 367 -29.39 11.06 12.15
C ALA A 367 -29.06 12.42 12.77
N ASP A 368 -29.59 13.48 12.15
CA ASP A 368 -29.75 14.77 12.78
C ASP A 368 -30.60 14.54 14.04
N THR A 369 -29.94 14.51 15.18
CA THR A 369 -30.53 14.78 16.49
C THR A 369 -29.51 15.53 17.33
#